data_AF-A0AAN4ESG4-F1
#
_entry.id   AF-A0AAN4ESG4-F1
#
_cell.length_a   1.000
_cell.length_b   1.000
_cell.length_c   1.000
_cell.angle_alpha   90.00
_cell.angle_beta   90.00
_cell.angle_gamma   90.00
#
_symmetry.space_group_name_H-M   'P 1'
#
loop_
_entity.id
_entity.type
_entity.pdbx_description
1 polymer ?
#
loop_
_entity_poly.entity_id
_entity_poly.type
_entity_poly.pdbx_seq_one_letter_code
_entity_poly.pdbx_strand_id
1 'polypeptide(L)'
;MIIGRNSEGYVTLTGTKHGDLTLLSYDIMPNNYHDMCEMEKDNRIKVRLDNVISDKIPEPFRVELDITNDSSHDSFLVVSGGWLPCTFLKRRTILLTDRNVISRIQSRYHLNKKKKNENLDYFDSMFLTPTEMLLDVSPYVLEGNERKIPSSAQIINHLEEVTKLLKKALPEVSIAEYPPRENYYIALAECHRDIHKKRIDFFLSVASCLNRNFTNDSRKECIPEIFEAADAIGLPRSDIAVILAFLRINMVGIKTPPNRVIKDSQNYTLEDAYNAACDLMAIDILMSLQKFHNDKNTNFNIAFVTQDKNLAKVAALFCNSEFVKTDGETITQSCSFPLDIFADDEQANDMIKSYLSNN
;
A
#
# COMPACT_ATOMS: atom_id res chain seq x y z
N MET A 1 8.16 -9.94 24.54
CA MET A 1 6.75 -9.52 24.65
C MET A 1 6.01 -10.17 23.50
N ILE A 2 4.91 -10.87 23.73
CA ILE A 2 4.13 -11.48 22.63
C ILE A 2 2.94 -10.57 22.35
N ILE A 3 2.63 -10.37 21.07
CA ILE A 3 1.49 -9.57 20.62
C ILE A 3 0.45 -10.50 20.01
N GLY A 4 -0.80 -10.33 20.41
CA GLY A 4 -1.92 -11.06 19.84
C GLY A 4 -3.18 -10.20 19.80
N ARG A 5 -4.30 -10.87 19.54
CA ARG A 5 -5.64 -10.31 19.72
C ARG A 5 -6.45 -11.17 20.68
N ASN A 6 -7.24 -10.53 21.53
CA ASN A 6 -8.23 -11.25 22.32
C ASN A 6 -9.48 -11.60 21.47
N SER A 7 -10.44 -12.31 22.07
CA SER A 7 -11.69 -12.71 21.40
C SER A 7 -12.56 -11.54 20.94
N GLU A 8 -12.34 -10.35 21.52
CA GLU A 8 -13.05 -9.12 21.16
C GLU A 8 -12.31 -8.33 20.07
N GLY A 9 -11.15 -8.81 19.61
CA GLY A 9 -10.34 -8.18 18.57
C GLY A 9 -9.41 -7.06 19.04
N TYR A 10 -9.27 -6.83 20.36
CA TYR A 10 -8.29 -5.88 20.88
C TYR A 10 -6.88 -6.46 20.87
N VAL A 11 -5.91 -5.60 20.59
CA VAL A 11 -4.48 -5.96 20.66
C VAL A 11 -4.12 -6.25 22.11
N THR A 12 -3.41 -7.35 22.35
CA THR A 12 -2.91 -7.72 23.68
C THR A 12 -1.40 -7.71 23.70
N LEU A 13 -0.83 -7.17 24.79
CA LEU A 13 0.60 -7.22 25.09
C LEU A 13 0.80 -8.16 26.28
N THR A 14 1.53 -9.27 26.07
CA THR A 14 1.79 -10.23 27.15
C THR A 14 3.24 -10.20 27.62
N GLY A 15 3.43 -10.53 28.90
CA GLY A 15 4.75 -10.50 29.54
C GLY A 15 5.21 -9.08 29.90
N THR A 16 4.28 -8.17 30.20
CA THR A 16 4.61 -6.84 30.74
C THR A 16 4.76 -6.90 32.26
N LYS A 17 5.43 -5.89 32.85
CA LYS A 17 5.53 -5.76 34.32
C LYS A 17 4.19 -5.53 35.03
N HIS A 18 3.14 -5.19 34.28
CA HIS A 18 1.77 -4.98 34.75
C HIS A 18 0.84 -6.18 34.45
N GLY A 19 1.42 -7.33 34.06
CA GLY A 19 0.69 -8.48 33.54
C GLY A 19 0.29 -8.27 32.08
N ASP A 20 -0.64 -9.08 31.58
CA ASP A 20 -1.12 -8.93 30.20
C ASP A 20 -1.98 -7.67 30.08
N LEU A 21 -1.68 -6.81 29.11
CA LEU A 21 -2.41 -5.57 28.85
C LEU A 21 -3.30 -5.75 27.63
N THR A 22 -4.56 -5.33 27.72
CA THR A 22 -5.45 -5.18 26.58
C THR A 22 -5.45 -3.72 26.14
N LEU A 23 -5.04 -3.45 24.90
CA LEU A 23 -4.99 -2.09 24.36
C LEU A 23 -6.38 -1.70 23.86
N LEU A 24 -7.02 -0.76 24.57
CA LEU A 24 -8.36 -0.26 24.27
C LEU A 24 -8.33 0.79 23.14
N SER A 25 -7.29 1.62 23.12
CA SER A 25 -7.00 2.55 22.02
C SER A 25 -5.50 2.86 21.95
N TYR A 26 -5.02 3.24 20.77
CA TYR A 26 -3.65 3.64 20.55
C TYR A 26 -3.50 4.42 19.24
N ASP A 27 -2.53 5.31 19.21
CA ASP A 27 -1.91 5.80 17.99
C ASP A 27 -0.69 4.95 17.69
N ILE A 28 -0.43 4.70 16.41
CA ILE A 28 0.70 3.90 15.96
C ILE A 28 1.46 4.72 14.94
N MET A 29 2.77 4.87 15.15
CA MET A 29 3.63 5.50 14.16
C MET A 29 3.90 4.48 13.04
N PRO A 30 3.54 4.80 11.78
CA PRO A 30 3.86 3.95 10.64
C PRO A 30 5.37 3.70 10.54
N ASN A 31 5.73 2.48 10.18
CA ASN A 31 7.11 2.13 9.91
C ASN A 31 7.50 2.63 8.51
N ASN A 32 8.72 3.13 8.38
CA ASN A 32 9.22 3.68 7.11
C ASN A 32 9.99 2.61 6.31
N TYR A 33 10.60 3.04 5.21
CA TYR A 33 11.43 2.19 4.35
C TYR A 33 12.59 1.53 5.10
N HIS A 34 13.29 2.25 5.98
CA HIS A 34 14.40 1.71 6.77
C HIS A 34 13.95 0.66 7.76
N ASP A 35 12.83 0.90 8.44
CA ASP A 35 12.21 -0.09 9.33
C ASP A 35 11.88 -1.39 8.57
N MET A 36 11.43 -1.29 7.31
CA MET A 36 11.21 -2.48 6.48
C MET A 36 12.53 -3.17 6.08
N CYS A 37 13.57 -2.40 5.76
CA CYS A 37 14.89 -2.94 5.43
C CYS A 37 15.57 -3.61 6.63
N GLU A 38 15.37 -3.09 7.85
CA GLU A 38 15.81 -3.72 9.09
C GLU A 38 15.08 -5.05 9.29
N MET A 39 13.74 -5.04 9.21
CA MET A 39 12.92 -6.25 9.33
C MET A 39 13.36 -7.36 8.37
N GLU A 40 13.74 -7.04 7.14
CA GLU A 40 14.22 -8.08 6.21
C GLU A 40 15.53 -8.76 6.62
N LYS A 41 16.36 -8.08 7.43
CA LYS A 41 17.66 -8.61 7.84
C LYS A 41 17.53 -9.58 9.01
N ASP A 42 16.65 -9.31 9.95
CA ASP A 42 16.59 -10.02 11.23
C ASP A 42 15.18 -10.51 11.63
N ASN A 43 14.18 -10.30 10.76
CA ASN A 43 12.77 -10.57 11.01
C ASN A 43 12.22 -9.84 12.25
N ARG A 44 12.77 -8.69 12.60
CA ARG A 44 12.29 -7.87 13.72
C ARG A 44 11.63 -6.59 13.25
N ILE A 45 10.56 -6.20 13.92
CA ILE A 45 9.82 -4.99 13.63
C ILE A 45 9.77 -4.16 14.90
N LYS A 46 10.26 -2.91 14.79
CA LYS A 46 10.02 -1.89 15.80
C LYS A 46 8.59 -1.39 15.65
N VAL A 47 7.85 -1.36 16.76
CA VAL A 47 6.50 -0.80 16.81
C VAL A 47 6.47 0.28 17.87
N ARG A 48 6.01 1.47 17.46
CA ARG A 48 5.95 2.66 18.30
C ARG A 48 4.49 3.06 18.44
N LEU A 49 3.98 2.95 19.66
CA LEU A 49 2.62 3.29 20.03
C LEU A 49 2.61 4.52 20.95
N ASP A 50 1.73 5.46 20.63
CA ASP A 50 1.46 6.67 21.38
C ASP A 50 0.02 6.66 21.91
N ASN A 51 -0.25 7.50 22.92
CA ASN A 51 -1.58 7.67 23.50
C ASN A 51 -2.28 6.33 23.84
N VAL A 52 -1.51 5.35 24.32
CA VAL A 52 -2.01 4.00 24.58
C VAL A 52 -2.89 4.05 25.82
N ILE A 53 -4.13 3.60 25.67
CA ILE A 53 -5.08 3.36 26.77
C ILE A 53 -5.23 1.86 26.93
N SER A 54 -5.09 1.36 28.16
CA SER A 54 -5.23 -0.07 28.47
C SER A 54 -6.25 -0.32 29.57
N ASP A 55 -6.63 -1.58 29.74
CA ASP A 55 -7.51 -2.04 30.81
C ASP A 55 -6.91 -1.90 32.23
N LYS A 56 -5.58 -1.80 32.36
CA LYS A 56 -4.86 -1.86 33.65
C LYS A 56 -4.04 -0.62 34.00
N ILE A 57 -3.76 0.24 33.04
CA ILE A 57 -3.00 1.48 33.24
C ILE A 57 -3.95 2.66 33.04
N PRO A 58 -4.26 3.45 34.09
CA PRO A 58 -5.27 4.51 34.03
C PRO A 58 -4.90 5.69 33.14
N GLU A 59 -3.60 6.00 33.05
CA GLU A 59 -3.10 7.16 32.32
C GLU A 59 -2.58 6.74 30.93
N PRO A 60 -2.77 7.57 29.88
CA PRO A 60 -2.18 7.31 28.57
C PRO A 60 -0.66 7.18 28.64
N PHE A 61 -0.10 6.20 27.92
CA PHE A 61 1.33 5.94 27.93
C PHE A 61 1.87 5.66 26.53
N ARG A 62 3.20 5.65 26.42
CA ARG A 62 3.93 5.28 25.20
C ARG A 62 4.48 3.88 25.32
N VAL A 63 4.52 3.16 24.21
CA VAL A 63 5.10 1.82 24.13
C VAL A 63 6.00 1.72 22.91
N GLU A 64 7.23 1.27 23.11
CA GLU A 64 8.11 0.83 22.03
C GLU A 64 8.34 -0.67 22.18
N LEU A 65 8.07 -1.40 21.11
CA LEU A 65 8.11 -2.86 21.06
C LEU A 65 9.06 -3.32 19.97
N ASP A 66 9.83 -4.35 20.25
CA ASP A 66 10.55 -5.12 19.25
C ASP A 66 9.84 -6.48 19.11
N ILE A 67 9.23 -6.72 17.95
CA ILE A 67 8.42 -7.91 17.68
C ILE A 67 9.04 -8.73 16.56
N THR A 68 8.95 -10.06 16.68
CA THR A 68 9.31 -10.92 15.57
C THR A 68 8.20 -10.89 14.52
N ASN A 69 8.56 -10.52 13.29
CA ASN A 69 7.73 -10.82 12.13
C ASN A 69 7.82 -12.33 11.91
N ASP A 70 6.72 -13.05 12.12
CA ASP A 70 6.67 -14.45 11.69
C ASP A 70 6.66 -14.46 10.16
N SER A 71 7.86 -14.55 9.59
CA SER A 71 8.21 -14.47 8.16
C SER A 71 7.43 -15.41 7.23
N SER A 72 6.59 -16.28 7.78
CA SER A 72 5.72 -17.17 7.03
C SER A 72 4.60 -16.43 6.27
N HIS A 73 4.33 -15.15 6.58
CA HIS A 73 3.18 -14.44 6.03
C HIS A 73 3.56 -13.04 5.53
N ASP A 74 4.13 -13.00 4.31
CA ASP A 74 4.41 -11.81 3.51
C ASP A 74 3.15 -10.97 3.24
N SER A 75 2.67 -10.23 4.24
CA SER A 75 1.49 -9.36 4.12
C SER A 75 1.67 -8.11 4.98
N PHE A 76 1.44 -6.97 4.36
CA PHE A 76 1.75 -5.66 4.93
C PHE A 76 0.51 -4.77 4.84
N LEU A 77 0.25 -4.01 5.91
CA LEU A 77 -0.73 -2.92 5.87
C LEU A 77 -0.01 -1.65 5.44
N VAL A 78 -0.33 -1.14 4.27
CA VAL A 78 0.09 0.17 3.80
C VAL A 78 -0.88 1.22 4.32
N VAL A 79 -0.33 2.26 4.94
CA VAL A 79 -1.06 3.41 5.51
C VAL A 79 -0.38 4.71 5.13
N SER A 80 -0.98 5.86 5.43
CA SER A 80 -0.32 7.15 5.17
C SER A 80 1.00 7.23 5.94
N GLY A 81 2.08 7.58 5.24
CA GLY A 81 3.40 7.75 5.82
C GLY A 81 4.17 6.46 6.13
N GLY A 82 3.68 5.28 5.74
CA GLY A 82 4.42 4.05 5.94
C GLY A 82 3.63 2.75 5.87
N TRP A 83 4.08 1.77 6.63
CA TRP A 83 3.45 0.45 6.73
C TRP A 83 3.32 -0.01 8.18
N LEU A 84 2.41 -0.96 8.42
CA LEU A 84 2.17 -1.58 9.72
C LEU A 84 2.13 -3.11 9.60
N PRO A 85 2.51 -3.85 10.65
CA PRO A 85 2.21 -5.28 10.74
C PRO A 85 0.69 -5.50 10.78
N CYS A 86 0.22 -6.58 10.14
CA CYS A 86 -1.20 -6.95 10.08
C CYS A 86 -1.88 -7.02 11.47
N THR A 87 -1.14 -7.41 12.51
CA THR A 87 -1.62 -7.46 13.90
C THR A 87 -2.14 -6.12 14.41
N PHE A 88 -1.69 -5.00 13.85
CA PHE A 88 -2.09 -3.65 14.26
C PHE A 88 -3.18 -3.03 13.40
N LEU A 89 -3.93 -3.83 12.63
CA LEU A 89 -5.14 -3.36 11.96
C LEU A 89 -6.09 -2.70 12.97
N LYS A 90 -6.29 -1.38 12.90
CA LYS A 90 -7.17 -0.70 13.84
C LYS A 90 -8.62 -1.18 13.67
N ARG A 91 -9.42 -1.08 14.73
CA ARG A 91 -10.87 -1.30 14.61
C ARG A 91 -11.48 -0.27 13.65
N ARG A 92 -12.61 -0.60 13.04
CA ARG A 92 -13.30 0.27 12.06
C ARG A 92 -12.35 0.70 10.94
N THR A 93 -11.66 -0.27 10.34
CA THR A 93 -10.80 -0.01 9.18
C THR A 93 -11.56 -0.34 7.89
N ILE A 94 -11.55 0.57 6.92
CA ILE A 94 -11.81 0.24 5.52
C ILE A 94 -10.50 -0.30 4.95
N LEU A 95 -10.49 -1.59 4.66
CA LEU A 95 -9.31 -2.34 4.24
C LEU A 95 -9.40 -2.61 2.73
N LEU A 96 -8.60 -1.88 1.94
CA LEU A 96 -8.49 -2.13 0.51
C LEU A 96 -7.79 -3.47 0.28
N THR A 97 -8.33 -4.27 -0.65
CA THR A 97 -7.80 -5.59 -1.00
C THR A 97 -7.61 -5.75 -2.50
N ASP A 98 -6.42 -6.17 -2.91
CA ASP A 98 -6.08 -6.53 -4.29
C ASP A 98 -6.48 -7.98 -4.63
N ARG A 99 -6.27 -8.40 -5.88
CA ARG A 99 -6.53 -9.77 -6.33
C ARG A 99 -5.74 -10.83 -5.58
N ASN A 100 -4.51 -10.54 -5.19
CA ASN A 100 -3.65 -11.49 -4.48
C ASN A 100 -4.17 -11.77 -3.07
N VAL A 101 -4.64 -10.74 -2.37
CA VAL A 101 -5.26 -10.87 -1.04
C VAL A 101 -6.59 -11.60 -1.12
N ILE A 102 -7.46 -11.27 -2.08
CA ILE A 102 -8.73 -11.99 -2.26
C ILE A 102 -8.49 -13.47 -2.58
N SER A 103 -7.53 -13.80 -3.45
CA SER A 103 -7.16 -15.17 -3.78
C SER A 103 -6.64 -15.94 -2.57
N ARG A 104 -5.87 -15.26 -1.70
CA ARG A 104 -5.41 -15.82 -0.43
C ARG A 104 -6.54 -16.06 0.55
N ILE A 105 -7.47 -15.11 0.71
CA ILE A 105 -8.67 -15.29 1.53
C ILE A 105 -9.45 -16.52 1.05
N GLN A 106 -9.70 -16.62 -0.26
CA GLN A 106 -10.43 -17.75 -0.85
C GLN A 106 -9.73 -19.08 -0.61
N SER A 107 -8.41 -19.15 -0.79
CA SER A 107 -7.66 -20.40 -0.61
C SER A 107 -7.60 -20.80 0.86
N ARG A 108 -7.53 -19.83 1.78
CA ARG A 108 -7.27 -20.03 3.20
C ARG A 108 -8.50 -20.26 4.06
N TYR A 109 -9.64 -19.66 3.74
CA TYR A 109 -10.84 -19.69 4.60
C TYR A 109 -12.06 -20.32 3.94
N HIS A 110 -12.93 -20.90 4.77
CA HIS A 110 -14.28 -21.31 4.42
C HIS A 110 -15.19 -21.10 5.63
N LEU A 111 -16.28 -20.34 5.46
CA LEU A 111 -17.25 -20.04 6.51
C LEU A 111 -16.59 -19.54 7.82
N ASN A 112 -15.76 -18.50 7.72
CA ASN A 112 -15.02 -17.88 8.86
C ASN A 112 -14.07 -18.84 9.58
N LYS A 113 -13.65 -19.93 8.93
CA LYS A 113 -12.70 -20.89 9.49
C LYS A 113 -11.52 -21.10 8.55
N LYS A 114 -10.32 -21.17 9.13
CA LYS A 114 -9.12 -21.59 8.40
C LYS A 114 -9.31 -23.03 7.93
N LYS A 115 -9.08 -23.30 6.64
CA LYS A 115 -9.29 -24.63 6.05
C LYS A 115 -8.27 -25.65 6.53
N LYS A 116 -7.03 -25.21 6.74
CA LYS A 116 -5.95 -26.05 7.26
C LYS A 116 -5.89 -25.96 8.77
N ASN A 117 -5.61 -27.09 9.42
CA ASN A 117 -5.43 -27.18 10.86
C ASN A 117 -4.01 -26.72 11.27
N GLU A 118 -3.73 -25.43 11.06
CA GLU A 118 -2.48 -24.76 11.37
C GLU A 118 -2.77 -23.61 12.35
N ASN A 119 -1.80 -23.27 13.21
CA ASN A 119 -1.93 -22.15 14.15
C ASN A 119 -2.33 -20.85 13.43
N LEU A 120 -3.15 -20.02 14.08
CA LEU A 120 -3.52 -18.72 13.55
C LEU A 120 -2.31 -17.79 13.58
N ASP A 121 -2.12 -17.05 12.49
CA ASP A 121 -1.08 -16.03 12.36
C ASP A 121 -1.66 -14.60 12.39
N TYR A 122 -0.81 -13.61 12.16
CA TYR A 122 -1.19 -12.21 12.11
C TYR A 122 -2.16 -11.86 10.97
N PHE A 123 -2.06 -12.54 9.82
CA PHE A 123 -3.00 -12.37 8.71
C PHE A 123 -4.38 -12.93 9.11
N ASP A 124 -4.43 -14.13 9.70
CA ASP A 124 -5.63 -14.74 10.26
C ASP A 124 -6.31 -13.84 11.29
N SER A 125 -5.53 -13.20 12.15
CA SER A 125 -6.05 -12.35 13.22
C SER A 125 -6.88 -11.17 12.70
N MET A 126 -6.60 -10.66 11.49
CA MET A 126 -7.37 -9.55 10.90
C MET A 126 -8.79 -9.97 10.53
N PHE A 127 -8.97 -11.19 10.02
CA PHE A 127 -10.23 -11.68 9.47
C PHE A 127 -11.04 -12.55 10.45
N LEU A 128 -10.36 -13.23 11.37
CA LEU A 128 -10.99 -14.18 12.29
C LEU A 128 -11.23 -13.60 13.69
N THR A 129 -10.97 -12.31 13.89
CA THR A 129 -11.34 -11.59 15.12
C THR A 129 -12.23 -10.38 14.82
N PRO A 130 -13.10 -9.95 15.75
CA PRO A 130 -13.99 -8.83 15.51
C PRO A 130 -13.22 -7.50 15.43
N THR A 131 -13.04 -6.98 14.21
CA THR A 131 -12.37 -5.69 13.97
C THR A 131 -13.33 -4.57 13.55
N GLU A 132 -14.62 -4.88 13.31
CA GLU A 132 -15.56 -3.96 12.65
C GLU A 132 -15.04 -3.45 11.29
N MET A 133 -14.15 -4.22 10.64
CA MET A 133 -13.58 -3.81 9.36
C MET A 133 -14.57 -3.97 8.20
N LEU A 134 -14.39 -3.12 7.19
CA LEU A 134 -15.06 -3.21 5.91
C LEU A 134 -14.02 -3.54 4.84
N LEU A 135 -14.24 -4.60 4.06
CA LEU A 135 -13.38 -4.90 2.91
C LEU A 135 -13.77 -4.04 1.72
N ASP A 136 -12.83 -3.23 1.24
CA ASP A 136 -12.97 -2.52 -0.02
C ASP A 136 -12.35 -3.34 -1.15
N VAL A 137 -13.21 -3.75 -2.09
CA VAL A 137 -12.86 -4.59 -3.24
C VAL A 137 -12.56 -3.77 -4.50
N SER A 138 -12.46 -2.45 -4.40
CA SER A 138 -12.20 -1.56 -5.56
C SER A 138 -10.96 -1.98 -6.34
N PRO A 139 -9.78 -2.24 -5.71
CA PRO A 139 -8.60 -2.68 -6.47
C PRO A 139 -8.85 -3.99 -7.24
N TYR A 140 -9.48 -4.98 -6.60
CA TYR A 140 -9.83 -6.26 -7.25
C TYR A 140 -10.70 -6.06 -8.51
N VAL A 141 -11.74 -5.25 -8.38
CA VAL A 141 -12.75 -5.03 -9.43
C VAL A 141 -12.14 -4.30 -10.62
N LEU A 142 -11.32 -3.28 -10.36
CA LEU A 142 -10.73 -2.41 -11.36
C LEU A 142 -9.51 -3.01 -12.05
N GLU A 143 -8.70 -3.81 -11.35
CA GLU A 143 -7.57 -4.53 -11.95
C GLU A 143 -8.04 -5.48 -13.05
N GLY A 144 -9.19 -6.13 -12.84
CA GLY A 144 -9.75 -7.10 -13.79
C GLY A 144 -8.88 -8.35 -13.98
N ASN A 145 -9.37 -9.34 -14.72
CA ASN A 145 -8.65 -10.59 -14.99
C ASN A 145 -8.03 -10.67 -16.39
N GLU A 146 -8.37 -9.74 -17.28
CA GLU A 146 -7.92 -9.72 -18.68
C GLU A 146 -6.68 -8.84 -18.91
N ARG A 147 -6.09 -8.29 -17.83
CA ARG A 147 -4.90 -7.41 -17.88
C ARG A 147 -5.12 -6.21 -18.82
N LYS A 148 -6.34 -5.67 -18.77
CA LYS A 148 -6.85 -4.55 -19.55
C LYS A 148 -7.90 -3.83 -18.72
N ILE A 149 -8.05 -2.53 -18.97
CA ILE A 149 -9.06 -1.70 -18.32
C ILE A 149 -10.44 -2.35 -18.53
N PRO A 150 -11.15 -2.75 -17.48
CA PRO A 150 -12.39 -3.51 -17.60
C PRO A 150 -13.52 -2.63 -18.15
N SER A 151 -14.39 -3.24 -18.95
CA SER A 151 -15.68 -2.66 -19.35
C SER A 151 -16.66 -2.62 -18.17
N SER A 152 -17.70 -1.80 -18.26
CA SER A 152 -18.75 -1.74 -17.22
C SER A 152 -19.39 -3.10 -16.94
N ALA A 153 -19.59 -3.94 -17.97
CA ALA A 153 -20.11 -5.29 -17.80
C ALA A 153 -19.13 -6.20 -17.04
N GLN A 154 -17.83 -6.08 -17.31
CA GLN A 154 -16.79 -6.82 -16.56
C GLN A 154 -16.70 -6.34 -15.11
N ILE A 155 -16.82 -5.03 -14.85
CA ILE A 155 -16.85 -4.46 -13.50
C ILE A 155 -17.99 -5.08 -12.67
N ILE A 156 -19.20 -5.12 -13.23
CA ILE A 156 -20.37 -5.72 -12.57
C ILE A 156 -20.12 -7.20 -12.29
N ASN A 157 -19.64 -7.96 -13.29
CA ASN A 157 -19.33 -9.37 -13.13
C ASN A 157 -18.25 -9.62 -12.06
N HIS A 158 -17.16 -8.86 -12.05
CA HIS A 158 -16.10 -8.96 -11.05
C HIS A 158 -16.61 -8.64 -9.64
N LEU A 159 -17.47 -7.63 -9.51
CA LEU A 159 -18.09 -7.27 -8.23
C LEU A 159 -18.97 -8.41 -7.70
N GLU A 160 -19.80 -9.02 -8.55
CA GLU A 160 -20.58 -10.19 -8.17
C GLU A 160 -19.70 -11.37 -7.77
N GLU A 161 -18.66 -11.66 -8.53
CA GLU A 161 -17.72 -12.76 -8.30
C GLU A 161 -17.05 -12.61 -6.94
N VAL A 162 -16.42 -11.45 -6.68
CA VAL A 162 -15.72 -11.21 -5.40
C VAL A 162 -16.68 -11.23 -4.22
N THR A 163 -17.90 -10.70 -4.38
CA THR A 163 -18.92 -10.77 -3.34
C THR A 163 -19.28 -12.23 -3.00
N LYS A 164 -19.51 -13.06 -4.02
CA LYS A 164 -19.83 -14.49 -3.82
C LYS A 164 -18.66 -15.25 -3.16
N LEU A 165 -17.44 -14.95 -3.59
CA LEU A 165 -16.20 -15.52 -3.03
C LEU A 165 -16.04 -15.17 -1.56
N LEU A 166 -16.13 -13.88 -1.22
CA LEU A 166 -15.99 -13.39 0.15
C LEU A 166 -17.09 -13.92 1.06
N LYS A 167 -18.36 -13.95 0.62
CA LYS A 167 -19.46 -14.54 1.40
C LYS A 167 -19.27 -16.04 1.68
N LYS A 168 -18.58 -16.77 0.80
CA LYS A 168 -18.26 -18.20 1.02
C LYS A 168 -17.05 -18.40 1.94
N ALA A 169 -16.07 -17.51 1.89
CA ALA A 169 -14.84 -17.60 2.67
C ALA A 169 -15.00 -17.03 4.08
N LEU A 170 -15.53 -15.81 4.18
CA LEU A 170 -15.63 -14.98 5.37
C LEU A 170 -17.02 -14.29 5.48
N PRO A 171 -18.13 -15.03 5.69
CA PRO A 171 -19.48 -14.45 5.71
C PRO A 171 -19.74 -13.43 6.83
N GLU A 172 -18.93 -13.39 7.88
CA GLU A 172 -19.07 -12.40 8.96
C GLU A 172 -18.30 -11.09 8.69
N VAL A 173 -17.41 -11.08 7.69
CA VAL A 173 -16.68 -9.89 7.30
C VAL A 173 -17.54 -9.07 6.34
N SER A 174 -17.76 -7.80 6.69
CA SER A 174 -18.55 -6.88 5.88
C SER A 174 -17.74 -6.39 4.69
N ILE A 175 -18.40 -6.23 3.54
CA ILE A 175 -17.85 -5.60 2.35
C ILE A 175 -18.30 -4.15 2.37
N ALA A 176 -17.41 -3.21 2.07
CA ALA A 176 -17.75 -1.80 1.95
C ALA A 176 -18.80 -1.58 0.85
N GLU A 177 -19.82 -0.79 1.14
CA GLU A 177 -20.90 -0.48 0.21
C GLU A 177 -20.89 1.00 -0.16
N TYR A 178 -20.90 1.28 -1.47
CA TYR A 178 -20.83 2.63 -2.01
C TYR A 178 -22.04 2.92 -2.90
N PRO A 179 -23.10 3.57 -2.40
CA PRO A 179 -24.32 3.79 -3.18
C PRO A 179 -24.16 4.90 -4.24
N PRO A 180 -24.68 4.73 -5.48
CA PRO A 180 -25.27 3.50 -6.02
C PRO A 180 -24.21 2.47 -6.42
N ARG A 181 -24.35 1.23 -5.91
CA ARG A 181 -23.30 0.20 -5.82
C ARG A 181 -22.44 0.03 -7.08
N GLU A 182 -23.02 -0.41 -8.18
CA GLU A 182 -22.28 -0.69 -9.41
C GLU A 182 -21.77 0.60 -10.08
N ASN A 183 -22.58 1.66 -10.02
CA ASN A 183 -22.24 2.95 -10.61
C ASN A 183 -21.01 3.58 -9.95
N TYR A 184 -20.78 3.33 -8.66
CA TYR A 184 -19.56 3.76 -7.98
C TYR A 184 -18.31 3.18 -8.64
N TYR A 185 -18.24 1.86 -8.82
CA TYR A 185 -17.06 1.22 -9.40
C TYR A 185 -16.87 1.59 -10.87
N ILE A 186 -17.96 1.75 -11.63
CA ILE A 186 -17.90 2.24 -13.01
C ILE A 186 -17.34 3.67 -13.05
N ALA A 187 -17.87 4.57 -12.22
CA ALA A 187 -17.39 5.95 -12.15
C ALA A 187 -15.92 6.02 -11.70
N LEU A 188 -15.52 5.18 -10.74
CA LEU A 188 -14.13 5.10 -10.28
C LEU A 188 -13.20 4.61 -11.40
N ALA A 189 -13.62 3.62 -12.19
CA ALA A 189 -12.87 3.16 -13.36
C ALA A 189 -12.71 4.26 -14.42
N GLU A 190 -13.80 4.98 -14.73
CA GLU A 190 -13.75 6.10 -15.68
C GLU A 190 -12.85 7.23 -15.20
N CYS A 191 -12.91 7.58 -13.90
CA CYS A 191 -12.07 8.60 -13.30
C CYS A 191 -10.57 8.27 -13.43
N HIS A 192 -10.20 6.98 -13.37
CA HIS A 192 -8.81 6.54 -13.49
C HIS A 192 -8.41 6.17 -14.92
N ARG A 193 -9.35 6.07 -15.87
CA ARG A 193 -9.09 5.52 -17.22
C ARG A 193 -7.96 6.25 -17.93
N ASP A 194 -8.02 7.57 -17.96
CA ASP A 194 -7.05 8.39 -18.70
C ASP A 194 -5.67 8.36 -18.06
N ILE A 195 -5.58 8.54 -16.74
CA ILE A 195 -4.30 8.51 -16.03
C ILE A 195 -3.67 7.11 -16.09
N HIS A 196 -4.48 6.06 -15.96
CA HIS A 196 -4.02 4.68 -16.04
C HIS A 196 -3.46 4.34 -17.42
N LYS A 197 -4.12 4.81 -18.50
CA LYS A 197 -3.61 4.65 -19.85
C LYS A 197 -2.28 5.39 -20.04
N LYS A 198 -2.20 6.65 -19.59
CA LYS A 198 -0.96 7.45 -19.67
C LYS A 198 0.20 6.78 -18.91
N ARG A 199 -0.05 6.19 -17.73
CA ARG A 199 0.98 5.44 -16.98
C ARG A 199 1.47 4.21 -17.73
N ILE A 200 0.57 3.47 -18.37
CA ILE A 200 0.94 2.31 -19.20
C ILE A 200 1.82 2.76 -20.38
N ASP A 201 1.37 3.77 -21.13
CA ASP A 201 2.10 4.30 -22.28
C ASP A 201 3.47 4.85 -21.85
N PHE A 202 3.53 5.51 -20.68
CA PHE A 202 4.75 6.02 -20.09
C PHE A 202 5.73 4.90 -19.77
N PHE A 203 5.34 3.89 -19.00
CA PHE A 203 6.25 2.78 -18.66
C PHE A 203 6.76 2.04 -19.90
N LEU A 204 5.91 1.85 -20.92
CA LEU A 204 6.34 1.26 -22.19
C LEU A 204 7.39 2.12 -22.90
N SER A 205 7.19 3.45 -22.93
CA SER A 205 8.12 4.37 -23.59
C SER A 205 9.49 4.44 -22.92
N VAL A 206 9.54 4.34 -21.58
CA VAL A 206 10.81 4.47 -20.82
C VAL A 206 11.46 3.13 -20.48
N ALA A 207 10.85 1.99 -20.83
CA ALA A 207 11.31 0.66 -20.43
C ALA A 207 12.78 0.38 -20.80
N SER A 208 13.20 0.81 -21.99
CA SER A 208 14.57 0.62 -22.49
C SER A 208 15.62 1.48 -21.75
N CYS A 209 15.21 2.64 -21.26
CA CYS A 209 16.02 3.48 -20.39
C CYS A 209 16.09 2.89 -18.98
N LEU A 210 14.96 2.39 -18.44
CA LEU A 210 14.89 1.83 -17.09
C LEU A 210 15.66 0.51 -16.94
N ASN A 211 15.65 -0.34 -17.97
CA ASN A 211 16.32 -1.64 -17.99
C ASN A 211 17.85 -1.51 -18.20
N ARG A 212 18.52 -0.82 -17.27
CA ARG A 212 19.98 -0.61 -17.28
C ARG A 212 20.55 -0.69 -15.87
N ASN A 213 21.86 -0.86 -15.81
CA ASN A 213 22.65 -0.52 -14.63
C ASN A 213 23.03 0.96 -14.72
N PHE A 214 22.74 1.73 -13.67
CA PHE A 214 22.91 3.17 -13.69
C PHE A 214 24.30 3.58 -13.20
N THR A 215 25.05 4.24 -14.08
CA THR A 215 26.29 4.97 -13.81
C THR A 215 25.99 6.47 -13.84
N ASN A 216 26.94 7.32 -13.44
CA ASN A 216 26.73 8.77 -13.47
C ASN A 216 26.39 9.29 -14.87
N ASP A 217 26.99 8.72 -15.91
CA ASP A 217 26.72 9.14 -17.29
C ASP A 217 25.35 8.64 -17.76
N SER A 218 24.99 7.36 -17.51
CA SER A 218 23.67 6.88 -17.92
C SER A 218 22.54 7.53 -17.13
N ARG A 219 22.75 8.00 -15.90
CA ARG A 219 21.78 8.83 -15.16
C ARG A 219 21.50 10.17 -15.86
N LYS A 220 22.55 10.85 -16.36
CA LYS A 220 22.40 12.13 -17.10
C LYS A 220 21.59 11.99 -18.36
N GLU A 221 21.71 10.85 -19.02
CA GLU A 221 20.97 10.56 -20.25
C GLU A 221 19.52 10.19 -19.92
N CYS A 222 19.32 9.26 -18.98
CA CYS A 222 18.01 8.68 -18.71
C CYS A 222 17.04 9.61 -17.96
N ILE A 223 17.53 10.49 -17.08
CA ILE A 223 16.63 11.36 -16.30
C ILE A 223 15.87 12.36 -17.20
N PRO A 224 16.53 13.12 -18.09
CA PRO A 224 15.82 13.95 -19.05
C PRO A 224 14.85 13.12 -19.91
N GLU A 225 15.27 11.95 -20.38
CA GLU A 225 14.45 11.05 -21.21
C GLU A 225 13.13 10.68 -20.52
N ILE A 226 13.14 10.35 -19.22
CA ILE A 226 11.88 10.03 -18.51
C ILE A 226 10.97 11.26 -18.35
N PHE A 227 11.50 12.46 -18.13
CA PHE A 227 10.66 13.66 -17.97
C PHE A 227 10.12 14.14 -19.32
N GLU A 228 10.92 14.06 -20.38
CA GLU A 228 10.48 14.33 -21.75
C GLU A 228 9.41 13.33 -22.21
N ALA A 229 9.55 12.05 -21.87
CA ALA A 229 8.53 11.03 -22.16
C ALA A 229 7.22 11.31 -21.41
N ALA A 230 7.30 11.72 -20.13
CA ALA A 230 6.14 12.11 -19.35
C ALA A 230 5.42 13.32 -19.99
N ASP A 231 6.16 14.36 -20.36
CA ASP A 231 5.61 15.56 -21.02
C ASP A 231 4.97 15.21 -22.38
N ALA A 232 5.61 14.35 -23.18
CA ALA A 232 5.09 13.94 -24.49
C ALA A 232 3.75 13.18 -24.39
N ILE A 233 3.54 12.44 -23.30
CA ILE A 233 2.30 11.69 -23.01
C ILE A 233 1.28 12.57 -22.27
N GLY A 234 1.70 13.74 -21.78
CA GLY A 234 0.90 14.61 -20.93
C GLY A 234 0.62 13.98 -19.56
N LEU A 235 1.56 13.18 -19.05
CA LEU A 235 1.56 12.66 -17.68
C LEU A 235 2.26 13.69 -16.78
N PRO A 236 1.64 14.15 -15.68
CA PRO A 236 2.28 15.12 -14.79
C PRO A 236 3.64 14.61 -14.30
N ARG A 237 4.65 15.48 -14.27
CA ARG A 237 5.98 15.13 -13.74
C ARG A 237 5.96 14.71 -12.27
N SER A 238 4.93 15.13 -11.53
CA SER A 238 4.64 14.75 -10.14
C SER A 238 3.81 13.46 -10.01
N ASP A 239 3.38 12.84 -11.11
CA ASP A 239 2.65 11.57 -11.05
C ASP A 239 3.54 10.47 -10.47
N ILE A 240 2.94 9.61 -9.64
CA ILE A 240 3.65 8.55 -8.93
C ILE A 240 4.43 7.62 -9.88
N ALA A 241 3.96 7.38 -11.11
CA ALA A 241 4.71 6.58 -12.10
C ALA A 241 6.03 7.25 -12.52
N VAL A 242 6.02 8.57 -12.73
CA VAL A 242 7.21 9.36 -13.07
C VAL A 242 8.19 9.37 -11.90
N ILE A 243 7.67 9.57 -10.68
CA ILE A 243 8.47 9.51 -9.45
C ILE A 243 9.09 8.12 -9.28
N LEU A 244 8.36 7.04 -9.53
CA LEU A 244 8.92 5.68 -9.49
C LEU A 244 10.04 5.48 -10.52
N ALA A 245 9.87 5.95 -11.76
CA ALA A 245 10.92 5.89 -12.77
C ALA A 245 12.17 6.69 -12.35
N PHE A 246 11.98 7.87 -11.77
CA PHE A 246 13.07 8.68 -11.23
C PHE A 246 13.81 7.97 -10.09
N LEU A 247 13.07 7.39 -9.14
CA LEU A 247 13.63 6.62 -8.03
C LEU A 247 14.36 5.36 -8.54
N ARG A 248 13.85 4.69 -9.56
CA ARG A 248 14.50 3.53 -10.19
C ARG A 248 15.91 3.84 -10.70
N ILE A 249 16.13 5.06 -11.20
CA ILE A 249 17.41 5.53 -11.75
C ILE A 249 18.38 5.98 -10.65
N ASN A 250 17.86 6.67 -9.61
CA ASN A 250 18.68 7.39 -8.63
C ASN A 250 18.87 6.67 -7.30
N MET A 251 18.02 5.70 -6.96
CA MET A 251 18.19 4.92 -5.73
C MET A 251 19.45 4.04 -5.79
N VAL A 252 20.15 3.93 -4.65
CA VAL A 252 21.30 3.04 -4.50
C VAL A 252 20.85 1.58 -4.51
N GLY A 253 21.60 0.76 -5.26
CA GLY A 253 21.37 -0.68 -5.37
C GLY A 253 20.78 -1.11 -6.72
N ILE A 254 20.85 -2.41 -6.99
CA ILE A 254 20.48 -2.98 -8.30
C ILE A 254 19.03 -3.48 -8.31
N LYS A 255 18.49 -3.88 -7.15
CA LYS A 255 17.14 -4.46 -6.99
C LYS A 255 16.31 -3.61 -6.03
N THR A 256 16.15 -2.35 -6.38
CA THR A 256 15.40 -1.36 -5.57
C THR A 256 13.90 -1.65 -5.61
N PRO A 257 13.11 -1.14 -4.65
CA PRO A 257 11.65 -1.32 -4.68
C PRO A 257 11.00 -0.85 -5.99
N PRO A 258 11.35 0.32 -6.56
CA PRO A 258 10.83 0.73 -7.87
C PRO A 258 11.13 -0.27 -8.99
N ASN A 259 12.33 -0.85 -9.04
CA ASN A 259 12.66 -1.92 -10.01
C ASN A 259 11.71 -3.11 -9.89
N ARG A 260 11.34 -3.49 -8.66
CA ARG A 260 10.51 -4.67 -8.40
C ARG A 260 9.02 -4.43 -8.59
N VAL A 261 8.56 -3.19 -8.46
CA VAL A 261 7.17 -2.79 -8.78
C VAL A 261 7.02 -2.61 -10.29
N ILE A 262 7.92 -1.85 -10.93
CA ILE A 262 7.89 -1.64 -12.39
C ILE A 262 8.13 -2.96 -13.13
N LYS A 263 9.07 -3.79 -12.64
CA LYS A 263 9.52 -5.05 -13.25
C LYS A 263 10.17 -4.81 -14.63
N ASP A 264 10.96 -3.74 -14.75
CA ASP A 264 11.69 -3.42 -15.98
C ASP A 264 12.53 -4.61 -16.45
N SER A 265 12.44 -4.93 -17.74
CA SER A 265 13.15 -6.06 -18.34
C SER A 265 13.38 -5.84 -19.83
N GLN A 266 14.20 -6.68 -20.46
CA GLN A 266 14.48 -6.58 -21.89
C GLN A 266 13.24 -6.84 -22.74
N ASN A 267 12.32 -7.66 -22.23
CA ASN A 267 11.08 -8.02 -22.89
C ASN A 267 9.89 -7.38 -22.18
N TYR A 268 10.04 -6.15 -21.69
CA TYR A 268 8.98 -5.45 -20.98
C TYR A 268 7.71 -5.37 -21.84
N THR A 269 6.60 -5.83 -21.29
CA THR A 269 5.36 -5.99 -22.04
C THR A 269 4.30 -4.99 -21.62
N LEU A 270 3.24 -4.88 -22.44
CA LEU A 270 2.01 -4.16 -22.09
C LEU A 270 1.40 -4.70 -20.78
N GLU A 271 1.51 -6.00 -20.53
CA GLU A 271 1.01 -6.62 -19.31
C GLU A 271 1.80 -6.18 -18.08
N ASP A 272 3.13 -6.08 -18.18
CA ASP A 272 3.96 -5.60 -17.08
C ASP A 272 3.62 -4.14 -16.74
N ALA A 273 3.49 -3.29 -17.76
CA ALA A 273 3.08 -1.89 -17.62
C ALA A 273 1.67 -1.76 -17.02
N TYR A 274 0.74 -2.62 -17.44
CA TYR A 274 -0.62 -2.68 -16.90
C TYR A 274 -0.61 -3.02 -15.40
N ASN A 275 0.11 -4.07 -15.01
CA ASN A 275 0.20 -4.51 -13.61
C ASN A 275 0.80 -3.41 -12.72
N ALA A 276 1.89 -2.79 -13.17
CA ALA A 276 2.50 -1.67 -12.44
C ALA A 276 1.52 -0.49 -12.30
N ALA A 277 0.76 -0.15 -13.36
CA ALA A 277 -0.24 0.91 -13.29
C ALA A 277 -1.41 0.57 -12.33
N CYS A 278 -1.84 -0.69 -12.27
CA CYS A 278 -2.85 -1.16 -11.31
C CYS A 278 -2.36 -1.05 -9.85
N ASP A 279 -1.11 -1.43 -9.58
CA ASP A 279 -0.50 -1.30 -8.25
C ASP A 279 -0.49 0.18 -7.80
N LEU A 280 -0.18 1.10 -8.72
CA LEU A 280 -0.21 2.54 -8.45
C LEU A 280 -1.63 3.09 -8.27
N MET A 281 -2.61 2.58 -9.02
CA MET A 281 -4.02 2.94 -8.83
C MET A 281 -4.51 2.53 -7.43
N ALA A 282 -4.06 1.39 -6.88
CA ALA A 282 -4.42 0.99 -5.52
C ALA A 282 -3.91 2.01 -4.47
N ILE A 283 -2.72 2.59 -4.70
CA ILE A 283 -2.17 3.68 -3.86
C ILE A 283 -3.02 4.95 -4.01
N ASP A 284 -3.42 5.33 -5.23
CA ASP A 284 -4.25 6.52 -5.45
C ASP A 284 -5.61 6.40 -4.73
N ILE A 285 -6.25 5.23 -4.79
CA ILE A 285 -7.52 4.98 -4.10
C ILE A 285 -7.32 5.02 -2.58
N LEU A 286 -6.23 4.44 -2.06
CA LEU A 286 -5.87 4.52 -0.64
C LEU A 286 -5.75 5.98 -0.18
N MET A 287 -4.98 6.80 -0.90
CA MET A 287 -4.77 8.21 -0.58
C MET A 287 -6.08 9.01 -0.66
N SER A 288 -6.90 8.74 -1.68
CA SER A 288 -8.18 9.41 -1.88
C SER A 288 -9.17 9.11 -0.75
N LEU A 289 -9.27 7.85 -0.33
CA LEU A 289 -10.11 7.45 0.80
C LEU A 289 -9.60 8.05 2.12
N GLN A 290 -8.29 8.06 2.35
CA GLN A 290 -7.69 8.70 3.52
C GLN A 290 -8.06 10.19 3.59
N LYS A 291 -7.91 10.92 2.47
CA LYS A 291 -8.28 12.33 2.40
C LYS A 291 -9.77 12.52 2.69
N PHE A 292 -10.63 11.76 2.04
CA PHE A 292 -12.08 11.86 2.22
C PHE A 292 -12.50 11.63 3.69
N HIS A 293 -12.02 10.56 4.30
CA HIS A 293 -12.39 10.21 5.67
C HIS A 293 -11.81 11.18 6.71
N ASN A 294 -10.62 11.74 6.46
CA ASN A 294 -10.03 12.81 7.26
C ASN A 294 -10.86 14.11 7.17
N ASP A 295 -11.21 14.55 5.96
CA ASP A 295 -12.00 15.77 5.75
C ASP A 295 -13.39 15.69 6.36
N LYS A 296 -14.01 14.51 6.28
CA LYS A 296 -15.34 14.26 6.85
C LYS A 296 -15.29 13.94 8.34
N ASN A 297 -14.10 13.89 8.94
CA ASN A 297 -13.88 13.53 10.35
C ASN A 297 -14.66 12.27 10.75
N THR A 298 -14.62 11.25 9.89
CA THR A 298 -15.26 9.96 10.19
C THR A 298 -14.41 9.17 11.17
N ASN A 299 -14.99 8.16 11.79
CA ASN A 299 -14.29 7.26 12.70
C ASN A 299 -13.62 6.06 12.01
N PHE A 300 -13.50 6.08 10.68
CA PHE A 300 -12.87 5.02 9.91
C PHE A 300 -11.37 5.25 9.77
N ASN A 301 -10.60 4.20 10.00
CA ASN A 301 -9.20 4.11 9.57
C ASN A 301 -9.17 3.58 8.13
N ILE A 302 -8.16 3.95 7.35
CA ILE A 302 -8.01 3.46 5.97
C ILE A 302 -6.64 2.81 5.81
N ALA A 303 -6.63 1.56 5.34
CA ALA A 303 -5.40 0.81 5.06
C ALA A 303 -5.56 -0.01 3.78
N PHE A 304 -4.44 -0.28 3.12
CA PHE A 304 -4.36 -1.22 2.01
C PHE A 304 -3.55 -2.43 2.44
N VAL A 305 -4.09 -3.63 2.30
CA VAL A 305 -3.30 -4.85 2.52
C VAL A 305 -2.74 -5.35 1.20
N THR A 306 -1.43 -5.60 1.17
CA THR A 306 -0.76 -6.20 0.02
C THR A 306 0.16 -7.34 0.44
N GLN A 307 0.31 -8.30 -0.47
CA GLN A 307 1.35 -9.33 -0.39
C GLN A 307 2.61 -8.95 -1.18
N ASP A 308 2.56 -7.88 -1.97
CA ASP A 308 3.76 -7.36 -2.62
C ASP A 308 4.53 -6.47 -1.64
N LYS A 309 5.56 -7.06 -1.04
CA LYS A 309 6.48 -6.34 -0.17
C LYS A 309 7.13 -5.14 -0.86
N ASN A 310 7.39 -5.19 -2.16
CA ASN A 310 8.02 -4.06 -2.85
C ASN A 310 7.05 -2.91 -3.03
N LEU A 311 5.76 -3.19 -3.23
CA LEU A 311 4.72 -2.17 -3.21
C LEU A 311 4.64 -1.52 -1.82
N ALA A 312 4.69 -2.31 -0.76
CA ALA A 312 4.75 -1.80 0.61
C ALA A 312 6.02 -0.96 0.87
N LYS A 313 7.18 -1.38 0.35
CA LYS A 313 8.42 -0.58 0.41
C LYS A 313 8.30 0.74 -0.35
N VAL A 314 7.71 0.73 -1.55
CA VAL A 314 7.49 1.94 -2.34
C VAL A 314 6.61 2.90 -1.56
N ALA A 315 5.48 2.45 -1.00
CA ALA A 315 4.64 3.30 -0.18
C ALA A 315 5.38 3.84 1.06
N ALA A 316 6.25 3.04 1.68
CA ALA A 316 7.05 3.42 2.83
C ALA A 316 8.22 4.38 2.53
N LEU A 317 8.49 4.69 1.25
CA LEU A 317 9.44 5.74 0.86
C LEU A 317 8.83 7.14 0.99
N PHE A 318 7.51 7.28 0.94
CA PHE A 318 6.80 8.56 0.98
C PHE A 318 6.56 9.04 2.42
N CYS A 319 7.64 9.45 3.09
CA CYS A 319 7.64 9.94 4.48
C CYS A 319 6.98 11.31 4.61
N ASN A 320 6.51 11.67 5.81
CA ASN A 320 5.90 12.98 6.12
C ASN A 320 4.85 13.41 5.09
N SER A 321 3.99 12.46 4.75
CA SER A 321 2.95 12.62 3.74
C SER A 321 1.82 13.51 4.27
N GLU A 322 1.58 14.64 3.62
CA GLU A 322 0.55 15.62 3.99
C GLU A 322 -0.30 16.04 2.79
N PHE A 323 -1.61 16.11 2.99
CA PHE A 323 -2.52 16.61 1.96
C PHE A 323 -2.50 18.14 1.93
N VAL A 324 -2.04 18.72 0.83
CA VAL A 324 -1.82 20.18 0.69
C VAL A 324 -3.07 20.89 0.17
N LYS A 325 -3.64 20.40 -0.94
CA LYS A 325 -4.80 21.01 -1.59
C LYS A 325 -5.64 19.96 -2.32
N THR A 326 -6.91 20.30 -2.52
CA THR A 326 -7.79 19.60 -3.45
C THR A 326 -8.66 20.62 -4.18
N ASP A 327 -8.90 20.39 -5.47
CA ASP A 327 -9.81 21.18 -6.30
C ASP A 327 -11.09 20.42 -6.66
N GLY A 328 -11.29 19.23 -6.07
CA GLY A 328 -12.42 18.34 -6.34
C GLY A 328 -12.15 17.28 -7.42
N GLU A 329 -11.13 17.48 -8.26
CA GLU A 329 -10.71 16.51 -9.29
C GLU A 329 -9.33 15.92 -8.97
N THR A 330 -8.44 16.75 -8.42
CA THR A 330 -7.06 16.41 -8.08
C THR A 330 -6.84 16.57 -6.57
N ILE A 331 -6.10 15.62 -6.00
CA ILE A 331 -5.53 15.73 -4.65
C ILE A 331 -4.03 15.96 -4.81
N THR A 332 -3.52 17.03 -4.20
CA THR A 332 -2.08 17.27 -4.11
C THR A 332 -1.59 16.88 -2.72
N GLN A 333 -0.58 16.04 -2.69
CA GLN A 333 0.09 15.59 -1.49
C GLN A 333 1.56 15.97 -1.55
N SER A 334 2.08 16.52 -0.45
CA SER A 334 3.53 16.69 -0.26
C SER A 334 4.06 15.50 0.53
N CYS A 335 5.26 15.06 0.18
CA CYS A 335 5.98 14.02 0.88
C CYS A 335 7.48 14.30 0.84
N SER A 336 8.22 13.59 1.67
CA SER A 336 9.68 13.62 1.72
C SER A 336 10.24 12.22 1.51
N PHE A 337 11.43 12.14 0.92
CA PHE A 337 12.18 10.90 0.77
C PHE A 337 13.40 10.93 1.70
N PRO A 338 13.79 9.80 2.30
CA PRO A 338 15.05 9.74 3.04
C PRO A 338 16.23 9.97 2.10
N LEU A 339 17.15 10.88 2.44
CA LEU A 339 18.25 11.26 1.54
C LEU A 339 19.24 10.12 1.27
N ASP A 340 19.41 9.21 2.23
CA ASP A 340 20.38 8.12 2.16
C ASP A 340 19.97 6.98 1.21
N ILE A 341 18.75 7.03 0.64
CA ILE A 341 18.37 6.10 -0.44
C ILE A 341 19.02 6.48 -1.77
N PHE A 342 19.50 7.72 -1.91
CA PHE A 342 20.09 8.24 -3.13
C PHE A 342 21.61 8.05 -3.15
N ALA A 343 22.18 8.03 -4.35
CA ALA A 343 23.63 7.98 -4.50
C ALA A 343 24.27 9.23 -3.87
N ASP A 344 25.32 9.02 -3.07
CA ASP A 344 26.06 10.09 -2.38
C ASP A 344 27.08 10.76 -3.31
N ASP A 345 26.59 11.28 -4.44
CA ASP A 345 27.37 12.10 -5.35
C ASP A 345 26.66 13.45 -5.60
N GLU A 346 27.45 14.52 -5.67
CA GLU A 346 26.98 15.91 -5.80
C GLU A 346 26.01 16.07 -6.99
N GLN A 347 26.21 15.28 -8.04
CA GLN A 347 25.44 15.31 -9.26
C GLN A 347 24.06 14.65 -9.13
N ALA A 348 23.96 13.51 -8.45
CA ALA A 348 22.67 12.93 -8.07
C ALA A 348 21.86 13.90 -7.20
N ASN A 349 22.52 14.59 -6.26
CA ASN A 349 21.89 15.61 -5.41
C ASN A 349 21.36 16.80 -6.20
N ASP A 350 22.10 17.29 -7.20
CA ASP A 350 21.63 18.36 -8.09
C ASP A 350 20.43 17.94 -8.94
N MET A 351 20.41 16.69 -9.43
CA MET A 351 19.28 16.14 -10.17
C MET A 351 18.04 16.01 -9.28
N ILE A 352 18.19 15.54 -8.04
CA ILE A 352 17.10 15.46 -7.06
C ILE A 352 16.50 16.85 -6.82
N LYS A 353 17.35 17.87 -6.58
CA LYS A 353 16.86 19.25 -6.40
C LYS A 353 16.15 19.78 -7.64
N SER A 354 16.72 19.54 -8.82
CA SER A 354 16.19 20.05 -10.09
C SER A 354 14.82 19.49 -10.44
N TYR A 355 14.56 18.22 -10.11
CA TYR A 355 13.36 17.51 -10.55
C TYR A 355 12.34 17.21 -9.46
N LEU A 356 12.75 17.08 -8.19
CA LEU A 356 11.87 16.77 -7.07
C LEU A 356 11.60 17.95 -6.12
N SER A 357 12.43 19.01 -6.13
CA SER A 357 12.28 20.13 -5.17
C SER A 357 11.56 21.37 -5.72
N ASN A 358 11.22 21.40 -7.02
CA ASN A 358 10.66 22.59 -7.69
C ASN A 358 9.34 22.35 -8.45
N ASN A 359 8.60 21.28 -8.16
CA ASN A 359 7.28 21.03 -8.76
C ASN A 359 6.15 21.15 -7.73
#